data_AF-A0A5D3CII1-F1
#
_entry.id   AF-A0A5D3CII1-F1
#
_cell.length_a   1.000
_cell.length_b   1.000
_cell.length_c   1.000
_cell.angle_alpha   90.00
_cell.angle_beta   90.00
_cell.angle_gamma   90.00
#
_symmetry.space_group_name_H-M   'P 1'
#
loop_
_entity.id
_entity.type
_entity.pdbx_description
1 polymer ?
#
loop_
_entity_poly.entity_id
_entity_poly.type
_entity_poly.pdbx_seq_one_letter_code
_entity_poly.pdbx_strand_id
1 'polypeptide(L)'
;MILNTALTIFQSQKNLKKTRKTTFWKAVKCPLQVGTVECGYYVMRYMREILSKDTSIITDAIDTRNSYSQLELDEVRVEWAEFLSRYI
;
A
#
# COMPACT_ATOMS: atom_id res chain seq x y z
N MET A 1 -0.37 13.61 -7.72
CA MET A 1 -1.72 14.22 -7.81
C MET A 1 -2.80 13.41 -7.07
N ILE A 2 -2.62 12.11 -6.78
CA ILE A 2 -3.59 11.31 -6.01
C ILE A 2 -3.35 11.40 -4.49
N LEU A 3 -2.09 11.33 -4.03
CA LEU A 3 -1.78 11.29 -2.58
C LEU A 3 -2.19 12.57 -1.84
N ASN A 4 -1.91 13.75 -2.41
CA ASN A 4 -2.30 15.02 -1.79
C ASN A 4 -3.82 15.14 -1.66
N THR A 5 -4.56 14.62 -2.65
CA THR A 5 -6.02 14.56 -2.63
C THR A 5 -6.50 13.59 -1.55
N ALA A 6 -5.92 12.39 -1.47
CA ALA A 6 -6.25 11.41 -0.43
C ALA A 6 -5.96 11.94 0.99
N LEU A 7 -4.81 12.60 1.19
CA LEU A 7 -4.47 13.26 2.46
C LEU A 7 -5.47 14.36 2.83
N THR A 8 -5.91 15.15 1.85
CA THR A 8 -6.89 16.21 2.06
C THR A 8 -8.24 15.63 2.49
N ILE A 9 -8.70 14.55 1.84
CA ILE A 9 -9.94 13.85 2.20
C ILE A 9 -9.86 13.29 3.62
N PHE A 10 -8.77 12.60 3.97
CA PHE A 10 -8.59 12.03 5.29
C PHE A 10 -8.57 13.10 6.40
N GLN A 11 -7.85 14.20 6.19
CA GLN A 11 -7.82 15.32 7.14
C GLN A 11 -9.22 15.90 7.36
N SER A 12 -10.00 16.05 6.29
CA SER A 12 -11.40 16.50 6.36
C SER A 12 -12.26 15.53 7.16
N GLN A 13 -12.16 14.22 6.91
CA GLN A 13 -12.95 13.19 7.62
C GLN A 13 -12.67 13.15 9.12
N LYS A 14 -11.43 13.42 9.53
CA LYS A 14 -11.01 13.40 10.94
C LYS A 14 -11.15 14.75 11.64
N ASN A 15 -11.75 15.76 10.99
CA ASN A 15 -11.84 17.15 11.50
C ASN A 15 -10.48 17.70 11.96
N LEU A 16 -9.39 17.26 11.33
CA LEU A 16 -8.05 17.73 11.65
C LEU A 16 -7.90 19.15 11.11
N LYS A 17 -7.51 20.10 11.97
CA LYS A 17 -7.14 21.44 11.50
C LYS A 17 -6.10 21.31 10.39
N LYS A 18 -6.22 22.07 9.31
CA LYS A 18 -5.20 22.22 8.25
C LYS A 18 -3.96 22.88 8.85
N THR A 19 -3.23 22.16 9.69
CA THR A 19 -1.90 22.56 10.12
C THR A 19 -0.99 22.28 8.94
N ARG A 20 -0.29 23.30 8.46
CA ARG A 20 0.72 23.17 7.39
C ARG A 20 1.95 22.47 7.96
N LYS A 21 1.79 21.22 8.41
CA LYS A 21 2.90 20.36 8.79
C LYS A 21 3.63 20.01 7.50
N THR A 22 4.92 20.31 7.44
CA THR A 22 5.79 19.84 6.37
C THR A 22 5.80 18.33 6.39
N THR A 23 5.38 17.71 5.28
CA THR A 23 5.45 16.26 5.11
C THR A 23 6.92 15.87 5.04
N PHE A 24 7.36 15.04 5.98
CA PHE A 24 8.69 14.44 5.92
C PHE A 24 8.62 13.20 5.03
N TRP A 25 9.34 13.22 3.92
CA TRP A 25 9.45 12.10 3.00
C TRP A 25 10.66 11.25 3.38
N LYS A 26 10.43 9.97 3.65
CA LYS A 26 11.49 9.00 3.91
C LYS A 26 11.52 7.98 2.79
N ALA A 27 12.69 7.80 2.18
CA ALA A 27 12.92 6.66 1.30
C ALA A 27 12.97 5.39 2.15
N VAL A 28 12.18 4.39 1.76
CA VAL A 28 12.08 3.09 2.44
C VAL A 28 12.45 2.00 1.45
N LYS A 29 13.08 0.92 1.93
CA LYS A 29 13.26 -0.28 1.11
C LYS A 29 11.88 -0.92 0.88
N CYS A 30 11.64 -1.43 -0.31
CA CYS A 30 10.45 -2.21 -0.63
C CYS A 30 10.81 -3.38 -1.55
N PRO A 31 9.97 -4.44 -1.61
CA PRO A 31 10.16 -5.54 -2.54
C PRO A 31 10.18 -5.04 -3.99
N LEU A 32 11.26 -5.35 -4.70
CA LEU A 32 11.48 -4.98 -6.09
C LEU A 32 10.75 -5.95 -7.01
N GLN A 33 10.03 -5.39 -7.97
CA GLN A 33 9.41 -6.16 -9.04
C GLN A 33 10.46 -6.72 -10.00
N VAL A 34 10.43 -8.04 -10.20
CA VAL A 34 11.33 -8.74 -11.16
C VAL A 34 10.74 -8.78 -12.57
N GLY A 35 9.43 -9.00 -12.70
CA GLY A 35 8.72 -9.03 -13.99
C GLY A 35 8.37 -7.63 -14.51
N THR A 36 7.63 -7.56 -15.62
CA THR A 36 7.25 -6.26 -16.24
C THR A 36 5.79 -5.87 -16.03
N VAL A 37 4.90 -6.84 -15.79
CA VAL A 37 3.44 -6.61 -15.79
C VAL A 37 2.78 -6.67 -14.41
N GLU A 38 3.54 -6.95 -13.36
CA GLU A 38 3.00 -7.26 -12.01
C GLU A 38 2.94 -6.06 -11.07
N CYS A 39 3.22 -4.85 -11.56
CA CYS A 39 3.36 -3.66 -10.72
C CYS A 39 2.14 -3.40 -9.83
N GLY A 40 0.93 -3.63 -10.35
CA GLY A 40 -0.31 -3.50 -9.59
C GLY A 40 -0.36 -4.46 -8.40
N TYR A 41 -0.07 -5.74 -8.60
CA TYR A 41 -0.08 -6.74 -7.54
C TYR A 41 0.99 -6.49 -6.48
N TYR A 42 2.16 -5.98 -6.87
CA TYR A 42 3.19 -5.55 -5.91
C TYR A 42 2.69 -4.45 -4.99
N VAL A 43 2.05 -3.41 -5.56
CA VAL A 43 1.50 -2.29 -4.77
C VAL A 43 0.39 -2.78 -3.84
N MET A 44 -0.52 -3.61 -4.35
CA MET A 44 -1.65 -4.14 -3.57
C MET A 44 -1.17 -5.03 -2.42
N ARG A 45 -0.22 -5.93 -2.68
CA ARG A 45 0.41 -6.78 -1.66
C ARG A 45 1.07 -5.93 -0.59
N TYR A 46 1.90 -4.98 -0.99
CA TYR A 46 2.67 -4.13 -0.06
C TYR A 46 1.75 -3.29 0.83
N MET A 47 0.69 -2.71 0.26
CA MET A 47 -0.30 -1.95 1.03
C MET A 47 -1.03 -2.84 2.03
N ARG A 48 -1.44 -4.06 1.63
CA ARG A 48 -2.09 -5.03 2.54
C ARG A 48 -1.17 -5.41 3.70
N GLU A 49 0.11 -5.65 3.43
CA GLU A 49 1.08 -6.01 4.49
C GLU A 49 1.35 -4.86 5.46
N ILE A 50 1.48 -3.62 4.97
CA ILE A 50 1.59 -2.44 5.84
C ILE A 50 0.38 -2.33 6.77
N LEU A 51 -0.83 -2.51 6.23
CA LEU A 51 -2.07 -2.42 7.00
C LEU A 51 -2.27 -3.59 7.97
N SER A 52 -1.72 -4.77 7.65
CA SER A 52 -1.82 -5.96 8.50
C SER A 52 -0.93 -5.88 9.74
N LYS A 53 0.12 -5.07 9.69
CA LYS A 53 0.99 -4.86 10.84
C LYS A 53 0.30 -3.85 11.77
N ASP A 54 -0.13 -4.33 12.94
CA ASP A 54 -0.76 -3.53 13.99
C ASP A 54 0.26 -2.62 14.69
N THR A 55 0.84 -1.69 13.93
CA THR A 55 1.82 -0.71 14.41
C THR A 55 1.46 0.68 13.93
N SER A 56 1.59 1.64 14.83
CA SER A 56 1.46 3.07 14.50
C SER A 56 2.75 3.65 13.90
N ILE A 57 3.85 2.90 13.95
CA ILE A 57 5.17 3.30 13.46
C ILE A 57 5.41 2.64 12.10
N ILE A 58 5.26 3.44 11.04
CA ILE A 58 5.37 2.97 9.65
C ILE A 58 6.71 2.29 9.34
N THR A 59 7.80 2.67 10.02
CA THR A 59 9.11 2.06 9.78
C THR A 59 9.18 0.60 10.19
N ASP A 60 8.41 0.21 11.20
CA ASP A 60 8.32 -1.18 11.66
C ASP A 60 7.44 -1.98 10.70
N ALA A 61 6.59 -1.27 9.95
CA ALA A 61 5.77 -1.85 8.90
C ALA A 61 6.53 -2.14 7.60
N ILE A 62 7.72 -1.54 7.40
CA ILE A 62 8.51 -1.72 6.17
C ILE A 62 8.90 -3.19 5.99
N ASP A 63 8.70 -3.68 4.77
CA ASP A 63 9.19 -4.99 4.36
C ASP A 63 10.63 -4.88 3.84
N THR A 64 11.52 -5.71 4.39
CA THR A 64 12.94 -5.72 4.04
C THR A 64 13.30 -6.76 2.98
N ARG A 65 12.32 -7.59 2.56
CA ARG A 65 12.48 -8.57 1.49
C ARG A 65 12.88 -7.92 0.17
N ASN A 66 13.55 -8.69 -0.68
CA ASN A 66 14.06 -8.20 -1.96
C ASN A 66 12.99 -8.21 -3.04
N SER A 67 12.06 -9.16 -3.02
CA SER A 67 11.00 -9.32 -4.03
C SER A 67 9.89 -10.22 -3.48
N TYR A 68 8.73 -10.24 -4.15
CA TYR A 68 7.68 -11.21 -3.88
C TYR A 68 7.83 -12.42 -4.79
N SER A 69 7.52 -13.60 -4.25
CA SER A 69 7.36 -14.82 -5.04
C SER A 69 6.08 -14.77 -5.87
N GLN A 70 6.00 -15.59 -6.92
CA GLN A 70 4.76 -15.68 -7.73
C GLN A 70 3.56 -16.13 -6.88
N LEU A 71 3.76 -17.06 -5.94
CA LEU A 71 2.69 -17.52 -5.05
C LEU A 71 2.06 -16.37 -4.26
N GLU A 72 2.88 -15.47 -3.70
CA GLU A 72 2.39 -14.31 -2.93
C GLU A 72 1.62 -13.31 -3.79
N LEU A 73 1.96 -13.20 -5.08
CA LEU A 73 1.24 -12.39 -6.06
C LEU A 73 -0.06 -13.08 -6.49
N ASP A 74 -0.03 -14.40 -6.68
CA ASP A 74 -1.20 -15.22 -7.00
C ASP A 74 -2.27 -15.14 -5.90
N GLU A 75 -1.86 -15.11 -4.62
CA GLU A 75 -2.80 -14.86 -3.51
C GLU A 75 -3.57 -13.55 -3.69
N VAL A 76 -2.89 -12.49 -4.11
CA VAL A 76 -3.54 -11.18 -4.36
C VAL A 76 -4.41 -11.25 -5.61
N ARG A 77 -3.96 -11.93 -6.67
CA ARG A 77 -4.74 -12.12 -7.91
C ARG A 77 -6.06 -12.84 -7.64
N VAL A 78 -6.01 -13.94 -6.89
CA VAL A 78 -7.18 -14.76 -6.56
C VAL A 78 -8.14 -13.96 -5.69
N GLU A 79 -7.67 -13.31 -4.62
CA GLU A 79 -8.53 -12.49 -3.76
C GLU A 79 -9.23 -11.39 -4.57
N TRP A 80 -8.52 -10.73 -5.48
CA TRP A 80 -9.11 -9.69 -6.32
C TRP A 80 -10.12 -10.23 -7.33
N ALA A 81 -9.83 -11.38 -7.93
CA ALA A 81 -10.76 -12.05 -8.84
C ALA A 81 -12.04 -12.47 -8.11
N GLU A 82 -11.94 -13.03 -6.92
CA GLU A 82 -13.08 -13.38 -6.05
C GLU A 82 -13.86 -12.15 -5.57
N PHE A 83 -13.18 -11.03 -5.34
CA PHE A 83 -13.86 -9.77 -5.04
C PHE A 83 -14.67 -9.29 -6.25
N LEU A 84 -14.06 -9.23 -7.43
CA LEU A 84 -14.73 -8.78 -8.64
C LEU A 84 -15.84 -9.71 -9.11
N SER A 85 -15.70 -11.03 -8.92
CA SER A 85 -16.72 -12.00 -9.34
C SER A 85 -18.05 -11.83 -8.61
N ARG A 86 -18.08 -11.07 -7.50
CA ARG A 86 -19.33 -10.70 -6.81
C ARG A 86 -20.12 -9.60 -7.51
N TYR A 87 -19.53 -8.95 -8.51
CA TYR A 87 -20.11 -7.82 -9.24
C TYR A 87 -20.37 -8.13 -10.72
N ILE A 88 -20.19 -9.38 -11.13
CA ILE A 88 -20.46 -9.91 -12.48
C ILE A 88 -21.57 -10.93 -12.35
#